data_AF-A0A7W6GQP6-F1
#
_entry.id   AF-A0A7W6GQP6-F1
#
_cell.length_a   1.000
_cell.length_b   1.000
_cell.length_c   1.000
_cell.angle_alpha   90.00
_cell.angle_beta   90.00
_cell.angle_gamma   90.00
#
_symmetry.space_group_name_H-M   'P 1'
#
loop_
_entity.id
_entity.type
_entity.pdbx_description
1 polymer ?
#
loop_
_entity_poly.entity_id
_entity_poly.type
_entity_poly.pdbx_seq_one_letter_code
_entity_poly.pdbx_strand_id
1 'polypeptide(L)'
;MTQQQLAEKVGIKFQQIQKYETGANRVSASRLWDIADSLEVPVSFFFEGIESESGAALTSENVPSDILGDKEALDLVRSYYAIPENQRRRLFELARVLSDVA
;
A
#
# COMPACT_ATOMS: atom_id res chain seq x y z
N MET A 1 -11.04 23.03 3.99
CA MET A 1 -9.66 23.44 4.32
C MET A 1 -9.18 24.39 3.23
N THR A 2 -8.65 25.57 3.56
CA THR A 2 -7.92 26.42 2.60
C THR A 2 -6.43 26.08 2.61
N GLN A 3 -5.70 26.42 1.55
CA GLN A 3 -4.25 26.26 1.49
C GLN A 3 -3.52 26.95 2.65
N GLN A 4 -4.01 28.11 3.11
CA GLN A 4 -3.42 28.84 4.23
C GLN A 4 -3.63 28.10 5.55
N GLN A 5 -4.83 27.55 5.76
CA GLN A 5 -5.13 26.70 6.92
C GLN A 5 -4.30 25.41 6.93
N LEU A 6 -4.10 24.78 5.77
CA LEU A 6 -3.26 23.59 5.65
C LEU A 6 -1.79 23.92 5.97
N ALA A 7 -1.28 25.04 5.44
CA ALA A 7 0.08 25.49 5.71
C ALA A 7 0.33 25.75 7.20
N GLU A 8 -0.63 26.36 7.89
CA GLU A 8 -0.59 26.57 9.34
C GLU A 8 -0.57 25.25 10.12
N LYS A 9 -1.44 24.30 9.77
CA LYS A 9 -1.48 22.96 10.40
C LYS A 9 -0.15 22.19 10.22
N VAL A 10 0.43 22.25 9.03
CA VAL A 10 1.67 21.53 8.68
C VAL A 10 2.94 22.30 9.15
N GLY A 11 2.78 23.57 9.55
CA GLY A 11 3.89 24.41 10.01
C GLY A 11 4.82 24.88 8.88
N ILE A 12 4.26 25.19 7.71
CA ILE A 12 5.00 25.74 6.56
C ILE A 12 4.35 27.01 6.01
N LYS A 13 5.05 27.72 5.13
CA LYS A 13 4.47 28.92 4.47
C LYS A 13 3.42 28.50 3.44
N PHE A 14 2.33 29.26 3.34
CA PHE A 14 1.29 29.09 2.31
C PHE A 14 1.85 28.93 0.88
N GLN A 15 2.84 29.75 0.52
CA GLN A 15 3.50 29.68 -0.79
C GLN A 15 4.15 28.31 -1.06
N GLN A 16 4.57 27.59 -0.02
CA GLN A 16 5.15 26.26 -0.17
C GLN A 16 4.08 25.22 -0.51
N ILE A 17 2.89 25.30 0.09
CA ILE A 17 1.74 24.47 -0.30
C ILE A 17 1.40 24.72 -1.77
N GLN A 18 1.35 25.98 -2.20
CA GLN A 18 1.12 26.32 -3.61
C GLN A 18 2.18 25.71 -4.55
N LYS A 19 3.46 25.72 -4.14
CA LYS A 19 4.54 25.07 -4.90
C LYS A 19 4.43 23.55 -4.94
N TYR A 20 3.87 22.92 -3.92
CA TYR A 20 3.59 21.48 -3.92
C TYR A 20 2.43 21.14 -4.86
N GLU A 21 1.33 21.90 -4.79
CA GLU A 21 0.16 21.68 -5.66
C GLU A 21 0.48 21.91 -7.14
N THR A 22 1.31 22.91 -7.45
CA THR A 22 1.76 23.19 -8.83
C THR A 22 2.88 22.27 -9.32
N GLY A 23 3.40 21.39 -8.46
CA GLY A 23 4.52 20.51 -8.78
C GLY A 23 5.87 21.23 -8.95
N ALA A 24 5.95 22.54 -8.70
CA ALA A 24 7.19 23.31 -8.77
C ALA A 24 8.24 22.81 -7.76
N ASN A 25 7.79 22.29 -6.61
CA ASN A 25 8.63 21.66 -5.60
C ASN A 25 8.18 20.23 -5.32
N ARG A 26 9.13 19.32 -5.11
CA ARG A 26 8.86 17.98 -4.59
C ARG A 26 8.51 18.02 -3.10
N VAL A 27 7.62 17.13 -2.69
CA VAL A 27 7.25 16.92 -1.29
C VAL A 27 8.13 15.81 -0.70
N SER A 28 8.70 16.01 0.50
CA SER A 28 9.39 14.94 1.21
C SER A 28 8.38 13.97 1.84
N ALA A 29 8.78 12.72 2.10
CA ALA A 29 7.89 11.73 2.70
C ALA A 29 7.30 12.19 4.06
N SER A 30 8.13 12.80 4.91
CA SER A 30 7.66 13.37 6.19
C SER A 30 6.61 14.46 5.97
N ARG A 31 6.78 15.34 4.97
CA ARG A 31 5.79 16.38 4.68
C ARG A 31 4.52 15.83 4.09
N LEU A 32 4.62 14.82 3.24
CA LEU A 32 3.45 14.15 2.69
C LEU A 32 2.62 13.49 3.81
N TRP A 33 3.29 12.92 4.81
CA TRP A 33 2.64 12.36 5.99
C TRP A 33 1.91 13.43 6.83
N ASP A 34 2.57 14.56 7.14
CA ASP A 34 1.95 15.67 7.88
C ASP A 34 0.69 16.21 7.16
N ILE A 35 0.76 16.30 5.83
CA ILE A 35 -0.35 16.75 4.99
C ILE A 35 -1.49 15.73 5.01
N ALA A 36 -1.18 14.42 4.92
CA ALA A 36 -2.17 13.34 4.99
C ALA A 36 -2.94 13.37 6.31
N ASP A 37 -2.21 13.47 7.43
CA ASP A 37 -2.77 13.59 8.77
C ASP A 37 -3.68 14.82 8.90
N SER A 38 -3.20 15.98 8.41
CA SER A 38 -3.97 17.23 8.43
C SER A 38 -5.27 17.17 7.62
N LEU A 39 -5.31 16.35 6.57
CA LEU A 39 -6.46 16.14 5.68
C LEU A 39 -7.31 14.93 6.07
N GLU A 40 -6.94 14.21 7.13
CA GLU A 40 -7.63 13.01 7.63
C GLU A 40 -7.78 11.90 6.57
N VAL A 41 -6.75 11.72 5.75
CA VAL A 41 -6.68 10.65 4.73
C VAL A 41 -5.44 9.79 4.94
N PRO A 42 -5.48 8.49 4.58
CA PRO A 42 -4.28 7.67 4.52
C PRO A 42 -3.25 8.27 3.56
N VAL A 43 -1.95 8.18 3.87
CA VAL A 43 -0.89 8.71 2.99
C VAL A 43 -0.91 8.08 1.58
N SER A 44 -1.44 6.86 1.45
CA SER A 44 -1.64 6.17 0.17
C SER A 44 -2.59 6.89 -0.78
N PHE A 45 -3.50 7.73 -0.26
CA PHE A 45 -4.45 8.52 -1.06
C PHE A 45 -3.74 9.35 -2.14
N PHE A 46 -2.57 9.93 -1.83
CA PHE A 46 -1.81 10.75 -2.78
C PHE A 46 -1.16 9.97 -3.92
N PHE A 47 -1.19 8.64 -3.85
CA PHE A 47 -0.66 7.75 -4.88
C PHE A 47 -1.78 6.98 -5.61
N GLU A 48 -3.05 7.20 -5.26
CA GLU A 48 -4.17 6.61 -5.99
C GLU A 48 -4.18 7.11 -7.45
N GLY A 49 -4.41 6.21 -8.39
CA GLY A 49 -4.35 6.51 -9.83
C GLY A 49 -2.94 6.71 -10.39
N ILE A 50 -1.89 6.66 -9.54
CA ILE A 50 -0.52 6.41 -10.00
C ILE A 50 -0.41 4.89 -10.21
N GLU A 51 -1.08 4.39 -11.24
CA GLU A 51 -0.80 3.05 -11.73
C GLU A 51 0.65 3.05 -12.19
N SER A 52 1.48 2.36 -11.39
CA SER A 52 2.84 2.11 -11.78
C SER A 52 2.77 1.24 -13.03
N GLU A 53 3.11 1.76 -14.20
CA GLU A 53 3.60 0.90 -15.30
C GLU A 53 4.81 0.06 -14.83
N SER A 54 5.35 0.35 -13.64
CA SER A 54 6.41 -0.38 -12.95
C SER A 54 5.94 -1.14 -11.69
N GLY A 55 4.65 -1.49 -11.58
CA GLY A 55 4.09 -2.30 -10.49
C GLY A 55 4.58 -3.76 -10.43
N ALA A 56 5.69 -4.08 -11.10
CA ALA A 56 6.35 -5.37 -11.09
C ALA A 56 7.53 -5.44 -10.09
N ALA A 57 7.67 -4.48 -9.18
CA ALA A 57 8.75 -4.54 -8.18
C ALA A 57 8.27 -4.09 -6.81
N LEU A 58 7.81 -5.06 -6.00
CA LEU A 58 8.21 -5.28 -4.59
C LEU A 58 7.19 -6.11 -3.77
N THR A 59 6.11 -6.60 -4.37
CA THR A 59 5.30 -7.66 -3.75
C THR A 59 5.21 -8.87 -4.67
N SER A 60 6.04 -9.87 -4.39
CA SER A 60 5.89 -11.28 -4.78
C SER A 60 5.48 -11.51 -6.25
N GLU A 61 6.46 -11.82 -7.10
CA GLU A 61 6.31 -12.16 -8.53
C GLU A 61 5.37 -13.34 -8.86
N ASN A 62 4.57 -13.89 -7.93
CA ASN A 62 3.75 -15.08 -8.18
C ASN A 62 2.32 -15.01 -7.66
N VAL A 63 1.80 -13.80 -7.37
CA VAL A 63 0.43 -13.68 -6.90
C VAL A 63 -0.44 -13.07 -8.01
N PRO A 64 -1.31 -13.87 -8.67
CA PRO A 64 -2.27 -13.32 -9.62
C PRO A 64 -3.08 -12.21 -8.97
N SER A 65 -3.23 -11.09 -9.67
CA SER A 65 -4.01 -9.92 -9.24
C SER A 65 -5.47 -10.26 -8.88
N ASP A 66 -5.92 -11.45 -9.25
CA ASP A 66 -7.28 -11.94 -9.15
C ASP A 66 -7.47 -13.08 -8.12
N ILE A 67 -6.66 -13.15 -7.04
CA ILE A 67 -6.93 -14.09 -5.92
C ILE A 67 -8.38 -13.95 -5.41
N LEU A 68 -8.94 -12.74 -5.48
CA LEU A 68 -10.28 -12.44 -4.99
C LEU A 68 -11.40 -12.87 -5.96
N GLY A 69 -11.10 -13.02 -7.27
CA GLY A 69 -12.01 -13.60 -8.27
C GLY A 69 -11.90 -15.12 -8.36
N ASP A 70 -10.75 -15.68 -7.96
CA ASP A 70 -10.54 -17.12 -7.88
C ASP A 70 -11.17 -17.70 -6.60
N LYS A 71 -12.38 -18.25 -6.78
CA LYS A 71 -13.12 -18.93 -5.72
C LYS A 71 -12.31 -20.02 -5.03
N GLU A 72 -11.44 -20.72 -5.77
CA GLU A 72 -10.59 -21.78 -5.24
C GLU A 72 -9.53 -21.20 -4.28
N ALA A 73 -8.91 -20.08 -4.65
CA ALA A 73 -7.93 -19.40 -3.82
C ALA A 73 -8.54 -18.84 -2.53
N LEU A 74 -9.76 -18.29 -2.58
CA LEU A 74 -10.47 -17.83 -1.39
C LEU A 74 -10.86 -18.98 -0.45
N ASP A 75 -11.30 -20.11 -1.00
CA ASP A 75 -11.63 -21.29 -0.20
C ASP A 75 -10.37 -21.90 0.44
N LEU A 76 -9.23 -21.83 -0.23
CA LEU A 76 -7.94 -22.22 0.34
C LEU A 76 -7.53 -21.31 1.51
N VAL A 77 -7.65 -19.98 1.37
CA VAL A 77 -7.34 -19.03 2.45
C VAL A 77 -8.23 -19.26 3.66
N ARG A 78 -9.54 -19.46 3.45
CA ARG A 78 -10.48 -19.78 4.54
C ARG A 78 -10.12 -21.08 5.25
N SER A 79 -9.80 -22.12 4.47
CA SER A 79 -9.39 -23.42 5.00
C SER A 79 -8.06 -23.32 5.77
N TYR A 80 -7.13 -22.51 5.30
CA TYR A 80 -5.83 -22.28 5.96
C TYR A 80 -5.97 -21.66 7.36
N TYR A 81 -6.90 -20.71 7.54
CA TYR A 81 -7.17 -20.11 8.85
C TYR A 81 -7.94 -21.02 9.79
N ALA A 82 -8.70 -22.00 9.27
CA ALA A 82 -9.39 -23.01 10.08
C ALA A 82 -8.42 -24.08 10.68
N ILE A 83 -7.20 -24.17 10.16
CA ILE A 83 -6.19 -25.14 10.62
C ILE A 83 -5.46 -24.62 11.88
N PRO A 84 -5.30 -25.46 12.93
CA PRO A 84 -4.45 -25.19 14.09
C PRO A 84 -2.99 -24.83 13.73
N GLU A 85 -2.40 -23.91 14.48
CA GLU A 85 -1.11 -23.29 14.19
C GLU A 85 0.04 -24.28 13.90
N ASN A 86 0.11 -25.38 14.66
CA ASN A 86 1.13 -26.41 14.49
C ASN A 86 1.04 -27.13 13.13
N GLN A 87 -0.16 -27.31 12.60
CA GLN A 87 -0.39 -27.97 11.30
C GLN A 87 -0.22 -26.98 10.15
N ARG A 88 -0.61 -25.71 10.37
CA ARG A 88 -0.40 -24.61 9.43
C ARG A 88 1.08 -24.44 9.07
N ARG A 89 1.97 -24.52 10.06
CA ARG A 89 3.42 -24.44 9.85
C ARG A 89 3.96 -25.55 8.94
N ARG A 90 3.48 -26.78 9.12
CA ARG A 90 3.86 -27.93 8.27
C ARG A 90 3.33 -27.79 6.85
N LEU A 91 2.10 -27.30 6.71
CA LEU A 91 1.51 -27.02 5.40
C LEU A 91 2.32 -25.94 4.66
N PHE A 92 2.73 -24.89 5.37
CA PHE A 92 3.57 -23.82 4.83
C PHE A 92 4.94 -24.35 4.37
N GLU A 93 5.58 -25.20 5.16
CA GLU A 93 6.85 -25.86 4.78
C GLU A 93 6.68 -26.73 3.52
N LEU A 94 5.59 -27.50 3.41
CA LEU A 94 5.29 -28.29 2.22
C LEU A 94 5.08 -27.40 0.98
N ALA A 95 4.27 -26.34 1.11
CA ALA A 95 4.00 -25.40 0.02
C ALA A 95 5.29 -24.74 -0.48
N ARG A 96 6.19 -24.38 0.43
CA ARG A 96 7.50 -23.79 0.11
C ARG A 96 8.41 -24.77 -0.65
N VAL A 97 8.45 -26.04 -0.23
CA VAL A 97 9.22 -27.07 -0.93
C VAL A 97 8.68 -27.29 -2.34
N LEU A 98 7.35 -27.26 -2.53
CA LEU A 98 6.74 -27.40 -3.84
C LEU A 98 6.99 -26.19 -4.74
N SER A 99 7.04 -24.97 -4.19
CA SER A 99 7.33 -23.76 -4.96
C SER A 99 8.79 -23.64 -5.40
N ASP A 100 9.73 -24.17 -4.63
CA ASP A 100 11.17 -24.13 -4.96
C ASP A 100 11.55 -25.14 -6.07
N VAL A 101 10.66 -26.07 -6.43
CA VAL A 101 10.88 -27.12 -7.45
C VAL A 101 10.30 -26.74 -8.83
N ALA A 102 9.49 -25.69 -8.92
CA ALA A 102 8.90 -25.17 -10.16
C ALA A 102 9.79 -24.10 -10.81
#